data_AF-C5FKJ7-F1
#
_entry.id   AF-C5FKJ7-F1
#
_cell.length_a   1.000
_cell.length_b   1.000
_cell.length_c   1.000
_cell.angle_alpha   90.00
_cell.angle_beta   90.00
_cell.angle_gamma   90.00
#
_symmetry.space_group_name_H-M   'P 1'
#
loop_
_entity.id
_entity.type
_entity.pdbx_description
1 polymer ?
#
loop_
_entity_poly.entity_id
_entity_poly.type
_entity_poly.pdbx_seq_one_letter_code
_entity_poly.pdbx_strand_id
1 'polypeptide(L)'
;MNDTIYVSNTTKIEIDGAWWESNLFGYSEVGLTTNVREDNIYASTTNGGAPRVKVLEYVVWQVHMFSLAPKLKFNYTIDVPIAGLGHPVSFESNGTMSLNNTFLSALDHYGHPGQYGKEAPFPSLIEPPPKGIQPIALPVGVRCVRTSAFGYADVSAQGTYHSFTESIVPRSPLGNFGSILFGELSDWFLLGQYLDHFRSTHSPFPVSKSVNSYFTNYIQASTLLQSISQAHAVDALQLMYDGASYSNSKTYYLANATSSRKDKVIVEGMVPLTLPAVLLVIWATGSAILGLLYGFRRRWSEVLDGYSIFSFGVDCAEAMRDRHQYSGTGGGLNRCDALRSIPGLVGDSRPRDEVGHISLVERGNLADREKPYV
;
A
#
# COMPACT_ATOMS: atom_id res chain seq x y z
N MET A 1 -21.57 -0.02 32.28
CA MET A 1 -21.20 0.31 30.89
C MET A 1 -19.75 -0.08 30.78
N ASN A 2 -19.41 -0.96 29.84
CA ASN A 2 -18.02 -1.31 29.63
C ASN A 2 -17.49 -0.30 28.61
N ASP A 3 -16.84 0.74 29.10
CA ASP A 3 -16.21 1.71 28.20
C ASP A 3 -14.85 1.12 27.80
N THR A 4 -14.64 0.99 26.49
CA THR A 4 -13.39 0.47 25.91
C THR A 4 -12.62 1.64 25.33
N ILE A 5 -11.35 1.78 25.73
CA ILE A 5 -10.46 2.83 25.24
C ILE A 5 -9.45 2.18 24.30
N TYR A 6 -9.37 2.70 23.08
CA TYR A 6 -8.39 2.31 22.07
C TYR A 6 -7.35 3.40 21.93
N VAL A 7 -6.10 3.02 21.76
CA VAL A 7 -4.97 3.95 21.79
C VAL A 7 -4.09 3.69 20.58
N SER A 8 -3.93 4.67 19.70
CA SER A 8 -3.10 4.55 18.50
C SER A 8 -2.06 5.66 18.45
N ASN A 9 -0.87 5.35 17.94
CA ASN A 9 0.16 6.33 17.66
C ASN A 9 0.80 6.06 16.31
N THR A 10 1.23 7.11 15.61
CA THR A 10 1.99 6.94 14.37
C THR A 10 2.84 8.17 14.05
N THR A 11 4.02 7.90 13.50
CA THR A 11 4.85 8.86 12.76
C THR A 11 4.88 8.57 11.27
N LYS A 12 4.18 7.52 10.83
CA LYS A 12 4.22 7.02 9.47
C LYS A 12 2.90 7.22 8.76
N ILE A 13 3.00 7.45 7.47
CA ILE A 13 1.86 7.54 6.56
C ILE A 13 1.99 6.48 5.47
N GLU A 14 0.90 5.80 5.14
CA GLU A 14 0.86 4.80 4.07
C GLU A 14 0.44 5.43 2.74
N ILE A 15 1.34 5.77 1.83
CA ILE A 15 1.01 6.30 0.50
C ILE A 15 1.25 5.20 -0.53
N ASP A 16 0.22 4.86 -1.31
CA ASP A 16 0.25 3.85 -2.37
C ASP A 16 0.82 2.48 -1.92
N GLY A 17 0.47 2.06 -0.71
CA GLY A 17 0.93 0.80 -0.11
C GLY A 17 2.36 0.82 0.43
N ALA A 18 3.03 1.98 0.43
CA ALA A 18 4.36 2.18 1.00
C ALA A 18 4.31 3.09 2.25
N TRP A 19 5.13 2.75 3.25
CA TRP A 19 5.22 3.48 4.51
C TRP A 19 6.29 4.58 4.44
N TRP A 20 5.92 5.81 4.75
CA TRP A 20 6.80 6.98 4.74
C TRP A 20 6.84 7.64 6.11
N GLU A 21 7.99 8.21 6.49
CA GLU A 21 8.08 9.06 7.68
C GLU A 21 7.34 10.39 7.45
N SER A 22 6.58 10.81 8.44
CA SER A 22 5.83 12.07 8.45
C SER A 22 6.50 13.08 9.39
N ASN A 23 6.43 14.37 9.07
CA ASN A 23 6.81 15.44 10.01
C ASN A 23 5.76 15.69 11.11
N LEU A 24 4.73 14.85 11.21
CA LEU A 24 3.72 14.94 12.25
C LEU A 24 3.67 13.63 13.03
N PHE A 25 3.96 13.73 14.33
CA PHE A 25 3.59 12.69 15.27
C PHE A 25 2.16 12.95 15.73
N GLY A 26 1.37 11.89 15.82
CA GLY A 26 0.10 11.96 16.51
C GLY A 26 -0.17 10.73 17.33
N TYR A 27 -0.84 11.00 18.44
CA TYR A 27 -1.34 10.05 19.41
C TYR A 27 -2.84 10.28 19.51
N SER A 28 -3.63 9.22 19.44
CA SER A 28 -5.09 9.29 19.49
C SER A 28 -5.65 8.30 20.48
N GLU A 29 -6.63 8.75 21.24
CA GLU A 29 -7.45 7.91 22.13
C GLU A 29 -8.89 7.91 21.64
N VAL A 30 -9.47 6.72 21.55
CA VAL A 30 -10.85 6.51 21.11
C VAL A 30 -11.61 5.79 22.20
N GLY A 31 -12.54 6.49 22.84
CA GLY A 31 -13.47 5.95 23.82
C GLY A 31 -14.75 5.46 23.15
N LEU A 32 -15.09 4.19 23.35
CA LEU A 32 -16.31 3.56 22.87
C LEU A 32 -17.12 3.00 24.03
N THR A 33 -18.39 3.38 24.13
CA THR A 33 -19.32 2.70 25.03
C THR A 33 -19.75 1.38 24.40
N THR A 34 -19.10 0.27 24.79
CA THR A 34 -19.46 -1.07 24.31
C THR A 34 -20.50 -1.70 25.23
N ASN A 35 -21.54 -2.27 24.63
CA ASN A 35 -22.53 -3.08 25.33
C ASN A 35 -22.75 -4.35 24.51
N VAL A 36 -21.66 -5.06 24.23
CA VAL A 36 -21.66 -6.28 23.43
C VAL A 36 -22.02 -7.44 24.35
N ARG A 37 -23.32 -7.70 24.49
CA ARG A 37 -23.76 -9.08 24.54
C ARG A 37 -24.07 -9.49 23.11
N GLU A 38 -23.49 -10.62 22.68
CA GLU A 38 -23.71 -11.25 21.37
C GLU A 38 -25.20 -11.50 21.07
N ASP A 39 -26.08 -11.39 22.07
CA ASP A 39 -27.53 -11.54 21.94
C ASP A 39 -28.23 -10.35 21.25
N ASN A 40 -27.53 -9.22 21.01
CA ASN A 40 -28.13 -7.94 20.58
C ASN A 40 -28.08 -7.66 19.07
N ILE A 41 -27.81 -8.66 18.23
CA ILE A 41 -27.65 -8.51 16.75
C ILE A 41 -28.99 -8.22 16.02
N TYR A 42 -30.08 -8.06 16.79
CA TYR A 42 -31.37 -7.52 16.34
C TYR A 42 -32.00 -6.55 17.35
N ALA A 43 -31.25 -6.14 18.38
CA ALA A 43 -31.78 -5.28 19.42
C ALA A 43 -31.87 -3.86 18.86
N SER A 44 -33.10 -3.40 18.58
CA SER A 44 -33.33 -1.96 18.51
C SER A 44 -32.75 -1.33 19.78
N THR A 45 -32.14 -0.15 19.65
CA THR A 45 -31.78 0.61 20.85
C THR A 45 -33.04 1.03 21.62
N THR A 46 -34.26 0.80 21.10
CA THR A 46 -35.56 1.10 21.70
C THR A 46 -36.29 -0.13 22.28
N ASN A 47 -35.63 -1.06 22.97
CA ASN A 47 -36.36 -2.06 23.76
C ASN A 47 -37.03 -1.38 24.98
N GLY A 48 -38.34 -1.16 24.92
CA GLY A 48 -39.11 -0.59 26.04
C GLY A 48 -39.16 0.94 26.09
N GLY A 49 -38.92 1.63 24.97
CA GLY A 49 -39.22 3.06 24.82
C GLY A 49 -38.11 4.06 25.17
N ALA A 50 -36.93 3.61 25.64
CA ALA A 50 -35.77 4.48 25.84
C ALA A 50 -34.65 4.14 24.84
N PRO A 51 -34.16 5.09 24.01
CA PRO A 51 -33.08 4.85 23.08
C PRO A 51 -31.76 4.60 23.84
N ARG A 52 -31.13 3.43 23.63
CA ARG A 52 -29.75 3.19 24.04
C ARG A 52 -28.84 4.10 23.22
N VAL A 53 -28.30 5.10 23.89
CA VAL A 53 -27.32 6.04 23.36
C VAL A 53 -25.95 5.37 23.36
N LYS A 54 -25.27 5.38 22.21
CA LYS A 54 -23.83 5.07 22.13
C LYS A 54 -23.06 6.38 22.02
N VAL A 55 -21.96 6.46 22.75
CA VAL A 55 -21.04 7.60 22.71
C VAL A 55 -19.72 7.14 22.11
N LEU A 56 -19.24 7.92 21.15
CA LEU A 56 -17.90 7.84 20.59
C LEU A 56 -17.17 9.12 21.00
N GLU A 57 -16.05 8.97 21.66
CA GLU A 57 -15.13 10.07 21.99
C GLU A 57 -13.82 9.82 21.27
N TYR A 58 -13.32 10.82 20.56
CA TYR A 58 -12.07 10.74 19.80
C TYR A 58 -11.22 11.95 20.13
N VAL A 59 -10.03 11.74 20.67
CA VAL A 59 -9.09 12.80 21.06
C VAL A 59 -7.74 12.57 20.39
N VAL A 60 -7.11 13.65 19.92
CA VAL A 60 -5.82 13.64 19.22
C VAL A 60 -4.86 14.63 19.84
N TRP A 61 -3.64 14.16 20.10
CA TRP A 61 -2.46 14.93 20.47
C TRP A 61 -1.49 14.91 19.31
N GLN A 62 -0.86 16.05 19.02
CA GLN A 62 -0.05 16.23 17.81
C GLN A 62 1.25 16.96 18.12
N VAL A 63 2.33 16.51 17.51
CA VAL A 63 3.65 17.13 17.63
C VAL A 63 4.27 17.29 16.24
N HIS A 64 4.71 18.51 15.92
CA HIS A 64 5.44 18.79 14.69
C HIS A 64 6.93 18.42 14.87
N MET A 65 7.43 17.55 14.00
CA MET A 65 8.79 17.04 14.01
C MET A 65 9.66 17.85 13.03
N PHE A 66 10.31 18.88 13.57
CA PHE A 66 11.13 19.84 12.80
C PHE A 66 12.29 19.21 12.04
N SER A 67 12.93 18.19 12.61
CA SER A 67 14.10 17.52 12.01
C SER A 67 13.79 16.94 10.62
N LEU A 68 12.54 16.54 10.38
CA LEU A 68 12.12 15.99 9.09
C LEU A 68 11.77 17.08 8.06
N ALA A 69 11.37 18.27 8.52
CA ALA A 69 10.90 19.37 7.67
C ALA A 69 11.40 20.77 8.09
N PRO A 70 12.72 21.00 8.21
CA PRO A 70 13.27 22.19 8.87
C PRO A 70 13.00 23.53 8.15
N LYS A 71 12.65 23.49 6.86
CA LYS A 71 12.38 24.68 6.03
C LYS A 71 10.91 24.81 5.61
N LEU A 72 10.01 24.02 6.20
CA LEU A 72 8.59 24.08 5.87
C LEU A 72 7.90 25.17 6.70
N LYS A 73 7.12 26.03 6.04
CA LYS A 73 6.21 26.94 6.75
C LYS A 73 5.04 26.11 7.27
N PHE A 74 5.02 25.86 8.57
CA PHE A 74 3.97 25.10 9.24
C PHE A 74 3.03 26.04 9.99
N ASN A 75 1.74 25.75 9.97
CA ASN A 75 0.73 26.46 10.73
C ASN A 75 0.51 25.79 12.09
N TYR A 76 0.89 26.49 13.17
CA TYR A 76 0.82 25.99 14.54
C TYR A 76 -0.51 26.30 15.24
N THR A 77 -1.48 26.93 14.57
CA THR A 77 -2.75 27.32 15.19
C THR A 77 -3.66 26.11 15.42
N ILE A 78 -4.32 26.08 16.58
CA ILE A 78 -5.44 25.19 16.90
C ILE A 78 -6.64 26.06 17.22
N ASP A 79 -7.72 25.90 16.45
CA ASP A 79 -8.87 26.79 16.55
C ASP A 79 -9.75 26.46 17.77
N VAL A 80 -9.96 25.17 18.03
CA VAL A 80 -10.84 24.67 19.10
C VAL A 80 -10.09 23.61 19.93
N PRO A 81 -9.24 24.03 20.88
CA PRO A 81 -8.52 23.11 21.74
C PRO A 81 -9.38 22.60 22.89
N ILE A 82 -9.05 21.40 23.39
CA ILE A 82 -9.60 20.88 24.65
C ILE A 82 -8.73 21.37 25.81
N ALA A 83 -9.36 22.10 26.74
CA ALA A 83 -8.68 22.62 27.92
C ALA A 83 -8.51 21.54 29.00
N GLY A 84 -7.39 21.60 29.73
CA GLY A 84 -7.17 20.78 30.93
C GLY A 84 -6.67 19.35 30.68
N LEU A 85 -6.52 18.94 29.43
CA LEU A 85 -5.86 17.68 29.09
C LEU A 85 -4.34 17.84 29.11
N GLY A 86 -3.65 16.85 29.69
CA GLY A 86 -2.21 16.73 29.61
C GLY A 86 -1.72 16.41 28.18
N HIS A 87 -0.43 16.17 28.03
CA HIS A 87 0.17 15.81 26.75
C HIS A 87 1.10 14.59 26.93
N PRO A 88 1.13 13.63 25.98
CA PRO A 88 2.01 12.44 26.04
C PRO A 88 3.50 12.77 25.94
N VAL A 89 3.83 14.03 25.65
CA VAL A 89 5.16 14.50 25.31
C VAL A 89 5.43 15.80 26.06
N SER A 90 6.64 15.92 26.63
CA SER A 90 7.18 17.16 27.19
C SER A 90 8.50 17.54 26.52
N PHE A 91 8.78 18.84 26.44
CA PHE A 91 10.12 19.33 26.08
C PHE A 91 10.87 19.72 27.36
N GLU A 92 12.08 19.21 27.49
CA GLU A 92 13.02 19.63 28.53
C GLU A 92 13.66 20.99 28.16
N SER A 93 14.26 21.66 29.14
CA SER A 93 14.89 22.98 28.96
C SER A 93 16.06 23.01 27.97
N ASN A 94 16.65 21.85 27.69
CA ASN A 94 17.71 21.61 26.69
C ASN A 94 17.14 21.44 25.26
N GLY A 95 15.81 21.46 25.08
CA GLY A 95 15.13 21.22 23.81
C GLY A 95 15.02 19.75 23.40
N THR A 96 15.51 18.82 24.23
CA THR A 96 15.20 17.39 24.05
C THR A 96 13.75 17.16 24.43
N MET A 97 13.11 16.20 23.76
CA MET A 97 11.74 15.85 24.07
C MET A 97 11.69 14.48 24.74
N SER A 98 10.91 14.42 25.81
CA SER A 98 10.72 13.25 26.66
C SER A 98 9.28 12.78 26.57
N LEU A 99 9.10 11.46 26.59
CA LEU A 99 7.79 10.82 26.60
C LEU A 99 7.31 10.72 28.04
N ASN A 100 6.05 11.10 28.25
CA ASN A 100 5.41 10.90 29.54
C ASN A 100 4.84 9.47 29.59
N ASN A 101 5.66 8.54 30.07
CA ASN A 101 5.26 7.13 30.17
C ASN A 101 4.01 6.90 31.03
N THR A 102 3.74 7.78 32.02
CA THR A 102 2.51 7.69 32.83
C THR A 102 1.25 8.09 32.07
N PHE A 103 1.40 8.93 31.04
CA PHE A 103 0.31 9.29 30.14
C PHE A 103 0.02 8.16 29.15
N LEU A 104 1.08 7.53 28.62
CA LEU A 104 0.99 6.46 27.63
C LEU A 104 0.55 5.11 28.20
N SER A 105 0.61 4.93 29.53
CA SER A 105 0.11 3.75 30.23
C SER A 105 -1.41 3.76 30.41
N ALA A 106 -2.18 4.35 29.50
CA ALA A 106 -3.63 4.40 29.59
C ALA A 106 -4.20 2.98 29.75
N LEU A 107 -4.82 2.75 30.90
CA LEU A 107 -5.47 1.50 31.23
C LEU A 107 -6.93 1.58 30.80
N ASP A 108 -7.46 0.49 30.26
CA ASP A 108 -8.89 0.34 30.04
C ASP A 108 -9.67 0.31 31.37
N HIS A 109 -11.00 0.23 31.29
CA HIS A 109 -11.88 0.15 32.46
C HIS A 109 -11.57 -1.04 33.40
N TYR A 110 -10.85 -2.07 32.91
CA TYR A 110 -10.45 -3.26 33.65
C TYR A 110 -9.02 -3.20 34.20
N GLY A 111 -8.30 -2.10 33.99
CA GLY A 111 -6.92 -1.96 34.41
C GLY A 111 -5.93 -2.66 33.48
N HIS A 112 -6.32 -3.02 32.26
CA HIS A 112 -5.44 -3.59 31.25
C HIS A 112 -4.85 -2.50 30.34
N PRO A 113 -3.60 -2.63 29.87
CA PRO A 113 -3.05 -1.73 28.87
C PRO A 113 -3.94 -1.73 27.61
N GLY A 114 -4.23 -0.55 27.05
CA GLY A 114 -5.04 -0.40 25.84
C GLY A 114 -4.61 -1.37 24.73
N GLN A 115 -5.53 -2.23 24.28
CA GLN A 115 -5.22 -3.50 23.59
C GLN A 115 -4.82 -3.34 22.11
N TYR A 116 -4.79 -2.13 21.56
CA TYR A 116 -4.54 -1.89 20.13
C TYR A 116 -3.73 -0.61 19.88
N GLY A 117 -2.45 -0.62 20.23
CA GLY A 117 -1.48 0.37 19.77
C GLY A 117 -0.21 -0.33 19.34
N LYS A 118 0.09 -0.34 18.04
CA LYS A 118 1.47 -0.61 17.61
C LYS A 118 2.30 0.56 18.12
N GLU A 119 3.00 0.40 19.24
CA GLU A 119 4.03 1.34 19.65
C GLU A 119 5.09 1.38 18.56
N ALA A 120 4.96 2.31 17.60
CA ALA A 120 6.12 2.68 16.82
C ALA A 120 7.08 3.35 17.80
N PRO A 121 8.35 2.90 17.89
CA PRO A 121 9.32 3.61 18.71
C PRO A 121 9.38 5.05 18.21
N PHE A 122 9.14 5.99 19.13
CA PHE A 122 9.22 7.39 18.81
C PHE A 122 10.63 7.69 18.27
N PRO A 123 10.78 8.34 17.10
CA PRO A 123 12.09 8.58 16.54
C PRO A 123 12.92 9.43 17.50
N SER A 124 14.09 8.93 17.85
CA SER A 124 15.08 9.53 18.77
C SER A 124 15.79 10.77 18.19
N LEU A 125 15.31 11.32 17.07
CA LEU A 125 16.00 12.34 16.28
C LEU A 125 15.34 13.69 16.46
N ILE A 126 15.75 14.41 17.50
CA ILE A 126 15.20 15.72 17.84
C ILE A 126 16.30 16.76 17.72
N GLU A 127 16.44 17.36 16.55
CA GLU A 127 16.93 18.73 16.51
C GLU A 127 15.94 19.57 17.33
N PRO A 128 16.41 20.41 18.27
CA PRO A 128 15.52 21.23 19.07
C PRO A 128 14.73 22.18 18.16
N PRO A 129 13.45 22.48 18.49
CA PRO A 129 12.66 23.42 17.72
C PRO A 129 13.37 24.79 17.67
N PRO A 130 13.21 25.56 16.57
CA PRO A 130 13.71 26.93 16.52
C PRO A 130 13.19 27.75 17.70
N LYS A 131 14.03 28.65 18.23
CA LYS A 131 13.70 29.46 19.41
C LYS A 131 12.38 30.21 19.21
N GLY A 132 11.45 30.02 20.14
CA GLY A 132 10.13 30.68 20.13
C GLY A 132 9.02 29.91 19.40
N ILE A 133 9.29 28.72 18.85
CA ILE A 133 8.25 27.87 18.27
C ILE A 133 7.89 26.75 19.24
N GLN A 134 6.58 26.55 19.46
CA GLN A 134 6.05 25.44 20.24
C GLN A 134 5.61 24.29 19.28
N PRO A 135 6.39 23.20 19.15
CA PRO A 135 6.03 22.04 18.32
C PRO A 135 4.81 21.26 18.80
N ILE A 136 4.43 21.45 20.07
CA ILE A 136 3.33 20.72 20.71
C ILE A 136 2.04 21.48 20.46
N ALA A 137 1.08 20.82 19.81
CA ALA A 137 -0.27 21.34 19.68
C ALA A 137 -1.08 21.09 20.96
N LEU A 138 -2.02 21.98 21.25
CA LEU A 138 -3.09 21.68 22.21
C LEU A 138 -3.97 20.54 21.64
N PRO A 139 -4.45 19.61 22.48
CA PRO A 139 -5.23 18.49 22.00
C PRO A 139 -6.56 18.95 21.39
N VAL A 140 -7.01 18.22 20.39
CA VAL A 140 -8.32 18.42 19.74
C VAL A 140 -9.11 17.14 19.86
N GLY A 141 -10.44 17.24 19.86
CA GLY A 141 -11.26 16.05 19.91
C GLY A 141 -12.72 16.32 19.58
N VAL A 142 -13.44 15.24 19.38
CA VAL A 142 -14.85 15.23 18.99
C VAL A 142 -15.57 14.21 19.84
N ARG A 143 -16.78 14.57 20.27
CA ARG A 143 -17.72 13.67 20.92
C ARG A 143 -18.94 13.50 20.04
N CYS A 144 -19.18 12.28 19.61
CA CYS A 144 -20.34 11.90 18.82
C CYS A 144 -21.31 11.11 19.68
N VAL A 145 -22.58 11.47 19.59
CA VAL A 145 -23.68 10.79 20.26
C VAL A 145 -24.55 10.18 19.17
N ARG A 146 -24.76 8.87 19.23
CA ARG A 146 -25.51 8.14 18.20
C ARG A 146 -26.55 7.21 18.81
N THR A 147 -27.61 7.01 18.04
CA THR A 147 -28.72 6.11 18.34
C THR A 147 -29.03 5.32 17.08
N SER A 148 -29.37 4.03 17.22
CA SER A 148 -29.61 3.13 16.09
C SER A 148 -30.95 2.43 16.26
N ALA A 149 -31.86 2.61 15.32
CA ALA A 149 -33.13 1.89 15.29
C ALA A 149 -33.37 1.31 13.88
N PHE A 150 -34.28 0.34 13.78
CA PHE A 150 -34.77 -0.09 12.48
C PHE A 150 -35.73 0.96 11.94
N GLY A 151 -35.64 1.28 10.66
CA GLY A 151 -36.45 2.33 10.08
C GLY A 151 -36.13 2.63 8.63
N TYR A 152 -36.77 3.65 8.11
CA TYR A 152 -36.58 4.16 6.75
C TYR A 152 -36.13 5.61 6.82
N ALA A 153 -35.20 5.99 5.94
CA ALA A 153 -34.69 7.34 5.84
C ALA A 153 -34.80 7.85 4.40
N ASP A 154 -35.19 9.11 4.23
CA ASP A 154 -35.15 9.74 2.91
C ASP A 154 -33.72 10.13 2.58
N VAL A 155 -33.22 9.56 1.49
CA VAL A 155 -31.88 9.83 0.96
C VAL A 155 -32.01 10.81 -0.21
N SER A 156 -31.32 11.93 -0.11
CA SER A 156 -31.21 12.88 -1.23
C SER A 156 -30.47 12.24 -2.39
N ALA A 157 -30.62 12.80 -3.58
CA ALA A 157 -29.87 12.36 -4.75
C ALA A 157 -28.34 12.49 -4.60
N GLN A 158 -27.87 13.25 -3.60
CA GLN A 158 -26.47 13.46 -3.22
C GLN A 158 -25.99 12.47 -2.15
N GLY A 159 -26.83 11.53 -1.70
CA GLY A 159 -26.48 10.54 -0.67
C GLY A 159 -26.57 11.06 0.77
N THR A 160 -27.21 12.21 0.99
CA THR A 160 -27.43 12.77 2.34
C THR A 160 -28.76 12.31 2.91
N TYR A 161 -28.78 11.92 4.18
CA TYR A 161 -29.98 11.50 4.90
C TYR A 161 -30.63 12.72 5.58
N HIS A 162 -31.94 12.93 5.40
CA HIS A 162 -32.63 14.11 5.94
C HIS A 162 -33.74 13.78 6.96
N SER A 163 -34.26 12.56 6.93
CA SER A 163 -35.33 12.08 7.80
C SER A 163 -35.01 10.65 8.24
N PHE A 164 -35.47 10.25 9.43
CA PHE A 164 -35.44 8.87 9.86
C PHE A 164 -36.76 8.55 10.55
N THR A 165 -37.48 7.55 10.05
CA THR A 165 -38.74 7.06 10.61
C THR A 165 -38.54 5.65 11.12
N GLU A 166 -38.72 5.45 12.42
CA GLU A 166 -38.58 4.14 13.05
C GLU A 166 -39.66 3.16 12.56
N SER A 167 -39.27 1.91 12.33
CA SER A 167 -40.13 0.81 11.91
C SER A 167 -40.03 -0.36 12.89
N ILE A 168 -41.03 -1.24 12.84
CA ILE A 168 -41.03 -2.49 13.62
C ILE A 168 -39.81 -3.33 13.22
N VAL A 169 -39.08 -3.84 14.21
CA VAL A 169 -37.95 -4.75 14.00
C VAL A 169 -38.43 -5.99 13.21
N PRO A 170 -37.85 -6.31 12.04
CA PRO A 170 -38.21 -7.50 11.30
C PRO A 170 -37.97 -8.76 12.13
N ARG A 171 -38.88 -9.75 12.06
CA ARG A 171 -38.65 -11.06 12.67
C ARG A 171 -37.40 -11.69 12.02
N SER A 172 -36.41 -12.02 12.83
CA SER A 172 -35.16 -12.65 12.38
C SER A 172 -35.48 -13.90 11.54
N PRO A 173 -35.06 -13.98 10.27
CA PRO A 173 -35.09 -15.23 9.54
C PRO A 173 -34.09 -16.17 10.21
N LEU A 174 -34.55 -17.33 10.68
CA LEU A 174 -33.69 -18.35 11.27
C LEU A 174 -32.46 -18.58 10.39
N GLY A 175 -31.26 -18.34 10.96
CA GLY A 175 -30.01 -18.87 10.42
C GLY A 175 -29.08 -17.94 9.65
N ASN A 176 -29.18 -16.60 9.74
CA ASN A 176 -28.18 -15.73 9.11
C ASN A 176 -27.73 -14.58 10.02
N PHE A 177 -26.43 -14.26 9.96
CA PHE A 177 -25.75 -13.14 10.61
C PHE A 177 -26.69 -11.92 10.68
N GLY A 178 -26.98 -11.46 11.89
CA GLY A 178 -27.86 -10.31 12.09
C GLY A 178 -27.23 -9.03 11.55
N SER A 179 -28.07 -8.01 11.34
CA SER A 179 -27.60 -6.71 10.86
C SER A 179 -26.71 -6.06 11.90
N ILE A 180 -25.55 -5.57 11.45
CA ILE A 180 -24.64 -4.77 12.26
C ILE A 180 -25.37 -3.48 12.72
N LEU A 181 -25.07 -2.98 13.93
CA LEU A 181 -25.67 -1.74 14.44
C LEU A 181 -25.04 -0.52 13.76
N PHE A 182 -25.82 0.55 13.57
CA PHE A 182 -25.27 1.81 13.08
C PHE A 182 -24.17 2.34 14.00
N GLY A 183 -23.04 2.71 13.39
CA GLY A 183 -21.84 3.19 14.05
C GLY A 183 -20.78 2.11 14.24
N GLU A 184 -21.11 0.83 14.16
CA GLU A 184 -20.15 -0.24 14.44
C GLU A 184 -19.09 -0.36 13.34
N LEU A 185 -19.44 -0.29 12.05
CA LEU A 185 -18.44 -0.21 10.97
C LEU A 185 -17.65 1.10 11.05
N SER A 186 -18.31 2.20 11.42
CA SER A 186 -17.61 3.47 11.61
C SER A 186 -16.54 3.39 12.71
N ASP A 187 -16.80 2.66 13.79
CA ASP A 187 -15.82 2.44 14.85
C ASP A 187 -14.58 1.75 14.29
N TRP A 188 -14.76 0.67 13.52
CA TRP A 188 -13.66 -0.04 12.85
C TRP A 188 -12.82 0.86 11.94
N PHE A 189 -13.46 1.74 11.15
CA PHE A 189 -12.73 2.67 10.28
C PHE A 189 -11.94 3.71 11.07
N LEU A 190 -12.46 4.15 12.22
CA LEU A 190 -11.84 5.18 13.05
C LEU A 190 -10.70 4.65 13.92
N LEU A 191 -10.65 3.34 14.17
CA LEU A 191 -9.51 2.68 14.82
C LEU A 191 -8.26 2.59 13.93
N GLY A 192 -8.32 3.13 12.70
CA GLY A 192 -7.18 3.26 11.79
C GLY A 192 -6.14 4.31 12.23
N GLN A 193 -5.32 4.78 11.29
CA GLN A 193 -4.27 5.76 11.59
C GLN A 193 -4.83 7.17 11.60
N TYR A 194 -4.49 7.98 12.62
CA TYR A 194 -5.03 9.35 12.71
C TYR A 194 -4.69 10.23 11.48
N LEU A 195 -3.58 9.94 10.79
CA LEU A 195 -3.20 10.66 9.57
C LEU A 195 -4.18 10.43 8.41
N ASP A 196 -4.95 9.34 8.43
CA ASP A 196 -5.97 9.08 7.41
C ASP A 196 -7.13 10.07 7.45
N HIS A 197 -7.33 10.78 8.58
CA HIS A 197 -8.32 11.85 8.67
C HIS A 197 -8.03 13.03 7.73
N PHE A 198 -6.76 13.29 7.39
CA PHE A 198 -6.42 14.29 6.36
C PHE A 198 -6.92 13.86 4.98
N ARG A 199 -6.86 12.55 4.70
CA ARG A 199 -7.23 11.98 3.39
C ARG A 199 -8.73 11.94 3.20
N SER A 200 -9.47 11.45 4.21
CA SER A 200 -10.93 11.34 4.16
C SER A 200 -11.58 12.70 3.86
N THR A 201 -11.06 13.76 4.47
CA THR A 201 -11.60 15.12 4.35
C THR A 201 -11.14 15.89 3.13
N HIS A 202 -10.29 15.31 2.27
CA HIS A 202 -9.60 16.04 1.20
C HIS A 202 -8.89 17.31 1.72
N SER A 203 -8.40 17.25 2.96
CA SER A 203 -7.57 18.31 3.51
C SER A 203 -6.31 18.47 2.64
N PRO A 204 -5.65 19.65 2.68
CA PRO A 204 -4.48 19.89 1.85
C PRO A 204 -3.50 18.73 1.93
N PHE A 205 -3.27 18.08 0.79
CA PHE A 205 -2.36 16.93 0.72
C PHE A 205 -0.98 17.34 1.25
N PRO A 206 -0.26 16.41 1.89
CA PRO A 206 1.08 16.70 2.33
C PRO A 206 1.92 17.16 1.14
N VAL A 207 2.67 18.25 1.32
CA VAL A 207 3.56 18.79 0.30
C VAL A 207 4.66 17.78 0.08
N SER A 208 4.70 17.19 -1.12
CA SER A 208 5.80 16.34 -1.53
C SER A 208 7.00 17.21 -1.93
N LYS A 209 8.05 17.16 -1.12
CA LYS A 209 9.37 17.64 -1.53
C LYS A 209 10.26 16.41 -1.60
N SER A 210 10.61 16.03 -2.83
CA SER A 210 11.35 14.80 -3.16
C SER A 210 10.63 13.52 -2.71
N VAL A 211 11.29 12.67 -1.92
CA VAL A 211 10.89 11.33 -1.51
C VAL A 211 9.97 11.37 -0.28
N ASN A 212 9.84 12.52 0.39
CA ASN A 212 9.09 12.66 1.63
C ASN A 212 7.84 13.52 1.45
N SER A 213 6.81 13.20 2.22
CA SER A 213 5.53 13.90 2.25
C SER A 213 5.38 14.66 3.56
N TYR A 214 5.13 15.97 3.49
CA TYR A 214 5.11 16.84 4.66
C TYR A 214 3.77 17.54 4.89
N PHE A 215 3.22 17.44 6.09
CA PHE A 215 2.05 18.20 6.52
C PHE A 215 2.40 19.65 6.83
N THR A 216 1.49 20.56 6.50
CA THR A 216 1.68 22.01 6.68
C THR A 216 0.89 22.59 7.85
N ASN A 217 0.05 21.81 8.49
CA ASN A 217 -0.82 22.23 9.58
C ASN A 217 -1.22 21.03 10.45
N TYR A 218 -1.62 21.32 11.68
CA TYR A 218 -2.27 20.34 12.54
C TYR A 218 -3.69 20.01 12.05
N ILE A 219 -4.16 18.81 12.40
CA ILE A 219 -5.58 18.47 12.26
C ILE A 219 -6.39 19.34 13.22
N GLN A 220 -7.45 19.93 12.69
CA GLN A 220 -8.39 20.73 13.46
C GLN A 220 -9.57 19.87 13.93
N ALA A 221 -10.26 20.31 14.99
CA ALA A 221 -11.46 19.64 15.47
C ALA A 221 -12.56 19.58 14.39
N SER A 222 -12.66 20.60 13.52
CA SER A 222 -13.59 20.63 12.39
C SER A 222 -13.28 19.54 11.35
N THR A 223 -12.00 19.38 10.99
CA THR A 223 -11.53 18.31 10.10
C THR A 223 -11.80 16.93 10.71
N LEU A 224 -11.51 16.76 11.99
CA LEU A 224 -11.78 15.51 12.70
C LEU A 224 -13.29 15.18 12.70
N LEU A 225 -14.13 16.17 13.00
CA LEU A 225 -15.60 16.02 12.97
C LEU A 225 -16.09 15.64 11.58
N GLN A 226 -15.57 16.28 10.53
CA GLN A 226 -15.91 15.97 9.15
C GLN A 226 -15.53 14.53 8.79
N SER A 227 -14.31 14.09 9.13
CA SER A 227 -13.87 12.71 8.87
C SER A 227 -14.75 11.70 9.59
N ILE A 228 -15.07 11.94 10.86
CA ILE A 228 -15.91 11.04 11.65
C ILE A 228 -17.34 10.98 11.08
N SER A 229 -17.88 12.12 10.67
CA SER A 229 -19.20 12.21 10.03
C SER A 229 -19.24 11.44 8.71
N GLN A 230 -18.19 11.52 7.90
CA GLN A 230 -18.06 10.75 6.67
C GLN A 230 -17.98 9.24 6.93
N ALA A 231 -17.23 8.80 7.95
CA ALA A 231 -17.17 7.39 8.35
C ALA A 231 -18.56 6.86 8.72
N HIS A 232 -19.36 7.64 9.46
CA HIS A 232 -20.75 7.30 9.78
C HIS A 232 -21.65 7.30 8.54
N ALA A 233 -21.46 8.23 7.60
CA ALA A 233 -22.22 8.25 6.34
C ALA A 233 -21.95 6.99 5.50
N VAL A 234 -20.70 6.52 5.44
CA VAL A 234 -20.33 5.26 4.77
C VAL A 234 -20.96 4.07 5.47
N ASP A 235 -20.94 4.02 6.80
CA ASP A 235 -21.61 2.97 7.59
C ASP A 235 -23.12 2.90 7.29
N ALA A 236 -23.80 4.06 7.27
CA ALA A 236 -25.21 4.13 6.89
C ALA A 236 -25.47 3.57 5.47
N LEU A 237 -24.60 3.91 4.50
CA LEU A 237 -24.70 3.38 3.14
C LEU A 237 -24.48 1.86 3.09
N GLN A 238 -23.51 1.34 3.85
CA GLN A 238 -23.23 -0.09 3.95
C GLN A 238 -24.43 -0.86 4.52
N LEU A 239 -25.06 -0.32 5.57
CA LEU A 239 -26.27 -0.89 6.17
C LEU A 239 -27.48 -0.82 5.23
N MET A 240 -27.63 0.27 4.48
CA MET A 240 -28.76 0.43 3.55
C MET A 240 -28.66 -0.47 2.31
N TYR A 241 -27.45 -0.64 1.77
CA TYR A 241 -27.23 -1.36 0.52
C TYR A 241 -26.73 -2.80 0.69
N ASP A 242 -26.60 -3.29 1.92
CA ASP A 242 -25.97 -4.59 2.22
C ASP A 242 -24.57 -4.68 1.56
N GLY A 243 -23.77 -3.62 1.67
CA GLY A 243 -22.54 -3.49 0.89
C GLY A 243 -21.41 -4.47 1.31
N ALA A 244 -21.51 -5.06 2.50
CA ALA A 244 -20.55 -6.03 3.02
C ALA A 244 -20.91 -7.48 2.69
N SER A 245 -22.20 -7.81 2.53
CA SER A 245 -22.63 -9.10 2.02
C SER A 245 -23.10 -8.91 0.59
N TYR A 246 -22.35 -9.44 -0.38
CA TYR A 246 -22.66 -9.46 -1.83
C TYR A 246 -23.99 -10.18 -2.21
N SER A 247 -24.92 -10.33 -1.27
CA SER A 247 -26.26 -10.84 -1.44
C SER A 247 -27.15 -9.77 -2.07
N ASN A 248 -27.41 -9.93 -3.37
CA ASN A 248 -28.40 -9.14 -4.11
C ASN A 248 -29.85 -9.24 -3.57
N SER A 249 -30.10 -10.07 -2.55
CA SER A 249 -31.45 -10.37 -2.06
C SER A 249 -32.01 -9.38 -1.03
N LYS A 250 -31.17 -8.51 -0.45
CA LYS A 250 -31.56 -7.60 0.66
C LYS A 250 -31.32 -6.11 0.41
N THR A 251 -30.75 -5.75 -0.74
CA THR A 251 -30.40 -4.37 -1.08
C THR A 251 -31.62 -3.52 -1.43
N TYR A 252 -31.82 -2.36 -0.77
CA TYR A 252 -32.83 -1.39 -1.16
C TYR A 252 -32.39 -0.61 -2.41
N TYR A 253 -33.21 -0.57 -3.47
CA TYR A 253 -32.87 0.08 -4.75
C TYR A 253 -33.51 1.46 -4.88
N LEU A 254 -32.69 2.52 -4.95
CA LEU A 254 -33.17 3.88 -5.20
C LEU A 254 -33.06 4.23 -6.69
N ALA A 255 -34.17 4.07 -7.43
CA ALA A 255 -34.21 4.26 -8.89
C ALA A 255 -33.84 5.69 -9.36
N ASN A 256 -34.05 6.69 -8.50
CA ASN A 256 -33.85 8.11 -8.82
C ASN A 256 -32.52 8.68 -8.30
N ALA A 257 -31.62 7.85 -7.77
CA ALA A 257 -30.30 8.31 -7.38
C ALA A 257 -29.53 8.85 -8.60
N THR A 258 -28.99 10.07 -8.50
CA THR A 258 -28.17 10.70 -9.54
C THR A 258 -26.68 10.59 -9.25
N SER A 259 -26.29 10.48 -7.97
CA SER A 259 -24.88 10.37 -7.56
C SER A 259 -24.30 8.97 -7.75
N SER A 260 -25.09 7.93 -7.56
CA SER A 260 -24.69 6.54 -7.80
C SER A 260 -25.92 5.71 -8.19
N ARG A 261 -25.86 5.10 -9.36
CA ARG A 261 -26.82 4.07 -9.76
C ARG A 261 -26.13 2.72 -9.64
N LYS A 262 -26.87 1.67 -9.25
CA LYS A 262 -26.40 0.30 -9.41
C LYS A 262 -26.28 0.04 -10.91
N ASP A 263 -25.12 0.37 -11.43
CA ASP A 263 -24.69 0.06 -12.77
C ASP A 263 -23.24 -0.41 -12.67
N LYS A 264 -22.86 -1.35 -13.52
CA LYS A 264 -21.46 -1.82 -13.53
C LYS A 264 -20.62 -0.67 -14.10
N VAL A 265 -19.84 0.01 -13.26
CA VAL A 265 -18.87 1.05 -13.71
C VAL A 265 -17.91 0.46 -14.74
N ILE A 266 -17.58 -0.82 -14.57
CA ILE A 266 -16.91 -1.66 -15.55
C ILE A 266 -17.91 -2.73 -15.95
N VAL A 267 -18.68 -2.47 -17.01
CA VAL A 267 -19.43 -3.54 -17.69
C VAL A 267 -18.38 -4.52 -18.21
N GLU A 268 -18.61 -5.80 -17.97
CA GLU A 268 -17.82 -6.87 -18.56
C GLU A 268 -17.98 -6.74 -20.08
N GLY A 269 -17.01 -6.06 -20.71
CA GLY A 269 -16.94 -6.03 -22.14
C GLY A 269 -16.81 -7.48 -22.58
N MET A 270 -17.78 -7.98 -23.32
CA MET A 270 -17.61 -9.24 -24.04
C MET A 270 -16.45 -9.00 -25.02
N VAL A 271 -15.22 -9.27 -24.58
CA VAL A 271 -14.08 -9.33 -25.48
C VAL A 271 -14.43 -10.44 -26.46
N PRO A 272 -14.62 -10.13 -27.75
CA PRO A 272 -14.97 -11.14 -28.73
C PRO A 272 -13.89 -12.21 -28.66
N LEU A 273 -14.27 -13.47 -28.45
CA LEU A 273 -13.35 -14.61 -28.33
C LEU A 273 -12.38 -14.69 -29.52
N THR A 274 -12.76 -14.09 -30.65
CA THR A 274 -11.96 -13.93 -31.87
C THR A 274 -10.64 -13.20 -31.64
N LEU A 275 -10.59 -12.13 -30.84
CA LEU A 275 -9.37 -11.34 -30.64
C LEU A 275 -8.25 -12.15 -29.94
N PRO A 276 -8.46 -12.73 -28.73
CA PRO A 276 -7.44 -13.55 -28.10
C PRO A 276 -7.16 -14.82 -28.91
N ALA A 277 -8.16 -15.43 -29.58
CA ALA A 277 -7.92 -16.59 -30.43
C ALA A 277 -6.98 -16.29 -31.61
N VAL A 278 -7.18 -15.16 -32.30
CA VAL A 278 -6.32 -14.75 -33.43
C VAL A 278 -4.89 -14.45 -32.95
N LEU A 279 -4.75 -13.70 -31.85
CA LEU A 279 -3.43 -13.41 -31.25
C LEU A 279 -2.70 -14.70 -30.85
N LEU A 280 -3.41 -15.67 -30.28
CA LEU A 280 -2.86 -16.94 -29.83
C LEU A 280 -2.48 -17.83 -31.02
N VAL A 281 -3.24 -17.80 -32.11
CA VAL A 281 -2.88 -18.46 -33.38
C VAL A 281 -1.63 -17.83 -33.99
N ILE A 282 -1.55 -16.49 -34.07
CA ILE A 282 -0.35 -15.80 -34.59
C ILE A 282 0.87 -16.17 -33.76
N TRP A 283 0.74 -16.15 -32.44
CA TRP A 283 1.82 -16.51 -31.52
C TRP A 283 2.24 -17.97 -31.65
N ALA A 284 1.28 -18.90 -31.69
CA ALA A 284 1.57 -20.33 -31.83
C ALA A 284 2.22 -20.64 -33.18
N THR A 285 1.74 -20.01 -34.26
CA THR A 285 2.31 -20.16 -35.60
C THR A 285 3.72 -19.58 -35.66
N GLY A 286 3.94 -18.41 -35.06
CA GLY A 286 5.28 -17.80 -34.95
C GLY A 286 6.27 -18.68 -34.19
N SER A 287 5.87 -19.20 -33.03
CA SER A 287 6.67 -20.13 -32.24
C SER A 287 6.96 -21.44 -32.99
N ALA A 288 5.97 -21.99 -33.71
CA ALA A 288 6.14 -23.20 -34.51
C ALA A 288 7.10 -22.99 -35.68
N ILE A 289 6.98 -21.87 -36.40
CA ILE A 289 7.89 -21.51 -37.49
C ILE A 289 9.32 -21.34 -36.97
N LEU A 290 9.49 -20.64 -35.84
CA LEU A 290 10.81 -20.48 -35.21
C LEU A 290 11.38 -21.82 -34.75
N GLY A 291 10.56 -22.69 -34.17
CA GLY A 291 10.93 -24.05 -33.79
C GLY A 291 11.36 -24.89 -34.99
N LEU A 292 10.64 -24.82 -36.11
CA LEU A 292 10.99 -25.55 -37.33
C LEU A 292 12.27 -25.02 -37.98
N LEU A 293 12.43 -23.70 -38.09
CA LEU A 293 13.60 -23.08 -38.73
C LEU A 293 14.87 -23.22 -37.90
N TYR A 294 14.78 -23.12 -36.56
CA TYR A 294 15.94 -23.05 -35.68
C TYR A 294 16.13 -24.25 -34.74
N GLY A 295 15.09 -25.07 -34.54
CA GLY A 295 15.14 -26.25 -33.66
C GLY A 295 15.73 -27.49 -34.33
N PHE A 296 15.45 -27.70 -35.62
CA PHE A 296 16.01 -28.84 -36.38
C PHE A 296 17.32 -28.52 -37.10
N ARG A 297 17.82 -27.28 -37.00
CA ARG A 297 19.18 -26.96 -37.46
C ARG A 297 20.18 -27.50 -36.45
N ARG A 298 21.02 -28.44 -36.89
CA ARG A 298 22.15 -29.02 -36.16
C ARG A 298 23.01 -27.88 -35.57
N ARG A 299 23.01 -27.72 -34.24
CA ARG A 299 23.82 -26.72 -33.54
C ARG A 299 25.12 -27.36 -33.07
N TRP A 300 26.25 -26.75 -33.41
CA TRP A 300 27.58 -27.21 -32.97
C TRP A 300 27.75 -27.15 -31.44
N SER A 301 26.89 -26.40 -30.73
CA SER A 301 26.88 -26.32 -29.27
C SER A 301 26.48 -27.62 -28.56
N GLU A 302 25.82 -28.56 -29.24
CA GLU A 302 25.50 -29.88 -28.64
C GLU A 302 26.67 -30.87 -28.72
N VAL A 303 27.69 -30.58 -29.54
CA VAL A 303 28.89 -31.43 -29.74
C VAL A 303 30.15 -30.78 -29.16
N LEU A 304 30.07 -29.50 -28.78
CA LEU A 304 31.16 -28.79 -28.11
C LEU A 304 31.28 -29.22 -26.65
N ASP A 305 31.92 -30.37 -26.42
CA ASP A 305 32.31 -30.79 -25.07
C ASP A 305 33.47 -29.92 -24.55
N GLY A 306 33.63 -29.80 -23.23
CA GLY A 306 34.70 -29.02 -22.61
C GLY A 306 36.10 -29.40 -23.11
N TYR A 307 36.29 -30.68 -23.48
CA TYR A 307 37.49 -31.16 -24.14
C TYR A 307 37.74 -30.47 -25.50
N SER A 308 36.71 -30.36 -26.35
CA SER A 308 36.83 -29.72 -27.66
C SER A 308 37.15 -28.23 -27.55
N ILE A 309 36.57 -27.53 -26.57
CA ILE A 309 36.88 -26.12 -26.29
C ILE A 309 38.35 -25.96 -25.88
N PHE A 310 38.86 -26.86 -25.05
CA PHE A 310 40.26 -26.84 -24.63
C PHE A 310 41.20 -27.15 -25.80
N SER A 311 40.91 -28.18 -26.59
CA SER A 311 41.71 -28.55 -27.77
C SER A 311 41.74 -27.42 -28.80
N PHE A 312 40.60 -26.82 -29.15
CA PHE A 312 40.58 -25.67 -30.06
C PHE A 312 41.32 -24.46 -29.51
N GLY A 313 41.28 -24.25 -28.18
CA GLY A 313 42.07 -23.22 -27.52
C GLY A 313 43.57 -23.47 -27.64
N VAL A 314 44.03 -24.71 -27.51
CA VAL A 314 45.43 -25.11 -27.67
C VAL A 314 45.88 -24.98 -29.13
N ASP A 315 45.07 -25.47 -30.07
CA ASP A 315 45.35 -25.37 -31.52
C ASP A 315 45.44 -23.90 -31.96
N CYS A 316 44.53 -23.06 -31.45
CA CYS A 316 44.56 -21.62 -31.70
C CYS A 316 45.79 -20.97 -31.08
N ALA A 317 46.18 -21.36 -29.87
CA ALA A 317 47.37 -20.83 -29.20
C ALA A 317 48.66 -21.17 -29.97
N GLU A 318 48.75 -22.35 -30.56
CA GLU A 318 49.88 -22.75 -31.40
C GLU A 318 49.94 -21.90 -32.69
N ALA A 319 48.81 -21.70 -33.37
CA ALA A 319 48.72 -20.82 -34.54
C ALA A 319 49.04 -19.35 -34.22
N MET A 320 48.73 -18.89 -33.00
CA MET A 320 49.02 -17.52 -32.55
C MET A 320 50.48 -17.34 -32.08
N ARG A 321 51.17 -18.42 -31.70
CA ARG A 321 52.56 -18.38 -31.21
C ARG A 321 53.54 -17.93 -32.29
N ASP A 322 53.24 -18.19 -33.56
CA ASP A 322 54.03 -17.72 -34.70
C ASP A 322 53.84 -16.22 -35.00
N ARG A 323 52.81 -15.59 -34.45
CA ARG A 323 52.57 -14.13 -34.57
C ARG A 323 53.35 -13.41 -33.47
N HIS A 324 54.45 -12.75 -33.83
CA HIS A 324 55.34 -12.00 -32.91
C HIS A 324 54.69 -10.81 -32.15
N GLN A 325 53.37 -10.62 -32.23
CA GLN A 325 52.63 -9.53 -31.56
C GLN A 325 52.12 -9.89 -30.16
N TYR A 326 52.27 -11.13 -29.71
CA TYR A 326 51.76 -11.60 -28.41
C TYR A 326 52.82 -11.69 -27.31
N SER A 327 54.08 -11.41 -27.61
CA SER A 327 55.18 -11.39 -26.65
C SER A 327 55.30 -10.02 -25.99
N GLY A 328 54.44 -9.76 -25.01
CA GLY A 328 54.68 -8.79 -23.94
C GLY A 328 53.73 -7.60 -23.89
N THR A 329 52.92 -7.52 -22.83
CA THR A 329 52.70 -6.27 -22.09
C THR A 329 52.10 -6.54 -20.71
N GLY A 330 52.72 -5.99 -19.66
CA GLY A 330 52.28 -6.08 -18.26
C GLY A 330 51.07 -5.19 -17.91
N GLY A 331 49.99 -5.27 -18.69
CA GLY A 331 48.72 -4.59 -18.44
C GLY A 331 47.58 -5.60 -18.38
N GLY A 332 46.67 -5.46 -17.41
CA GLY A 332 45.61 -6.44 -17.15
C GLY A 332 44.81 -6.89 -18.38
N LEU A 333 44.34 -8.14 -18.32
CA LEU A 333 43.71 -8.95 -19.39
C LEU A 333 42.70 -8.20 -20.28
N ASN A 334 41.99 -7.20 -19.75
CA ASN A 334 40.94 -6.46 -20.47
C ASN A 334 41.46 -5.36 -21.42
N ARG A 335 42.75 -5.04 -21.40
CA ARG A 335 43.36 -3.94 -22.20
C ARG A 335 44.23 -4.40 -23.37
N CYS A 336 44.39 -5.69 -23.58
CA CYS A 336 45.17 -6.20 -24.71
C CYS A 336 44.27 -6.28 -25.96
N ASP A 337 44.44 -5.35 -26.90
CA ASP A 337 43.75 -5.39 -28.20
C ASP A 337 44.05 -6.68 -28.98
N ALA A 338 45.19 -7.30 -28.71
CA ALA A 338 45.58 -8.60 -29.24
C ALA A 338 44.64 -9.74 -28.76
N LEU A 339 44.09 -9.67 -27.54
CA LEU A 339 43.12 -10.66 -27.06
C LEU A 339 41.74 -10.49 -27.70
N ARG A 340 41.40 -9.27 -28.14
CA ARG A 340 40.16 -9.00 -28.87
C ARG A 340 40.19 -9.50 -30.31
N SER A 341 41.39 -9.70 -30.88
CA SER A 341 41.56 -10.32 -32.20
C SER A 341 41.53 -11.85 -32.17
N ILE A 342 41.30 -12.49 -31.00
CA ILE A 342 41.12 -13.94 -30.94
C ILE A 342 39.75 -14.32 -31.52
N PRO A 343 39.69 -15.21 -32.52
CA PRO A 343 38.43 -15.66 -33.08
C PRO A 343 37.61 -16.46 -32.06
N GLY A 344 36.31 -16.15 -31.96
CA GLY A 344 35.39 -16.76 -30.99
C GLY A 344 34.34 -17.70 -31.60
N LEU A 345 34.44 -18.01 -32.90
CA LEU A 345 33.49 -18.87 -33.61
C LEU A 345 34.17 -20.17 -34.03
N VAL A 346 33.45 -21.29 -34.01
CA VAL A 346 33.95 -22.60 -34.45
C VAL A 346 33.65 -22.77 -35.94
N GLY A 347 34.66 -23.14 -36.73
CA GLY A 347 34.54 -23.32 -38.18
C GLY A 347 35.78 -23.95 -38.82
N ASP A 348 35.88 -23.88 -40.15
CA ASP A 348 37.00 -24.48 -40.88
C ASP A 348 38.19 -23.52 -40.93
N SER A 349 39.27 -23.86 -40.24
CA SER A 349 40.52 -23.08 -40.22
C SER A 349 41.32 -23.20 -41.52
N ARG A 350 41.04 -24.23 -42.34
CA ARG A 350 41.72 -24.52 -43.61
C ARG A 350 40.72 -24.68 -44.75
N PRO A 351 39.93 -23.64 -45.07
CA PRO A 351 38.85 -23.75 -46.05
C PRO A 351 39.33 -24.12 -47.45
N ARG A 352 40.59 -23.81 -47.80
CA ARG A 352 41.17 -24.02 -49.14
C ARG A 352 41.83 -25.39 -49.35
N ASP A 353 42.08 -26.14 -48.29
CA ASP A 353 42.69 -27.48 -48.40
C ASP A 353 41.62 -28.52 -48.74
N GLU A 354 41.99 -29.68 -49.30
CA GLU A 354 41.02 -30.74 -49.63
C GLU A 354 40.42 -31.39 -48.37
N VAL A 355 41.17 -31.42 -47.27
CA VAL A 355 40.73 -31.87 -45.94
C VAL A 355 40.73 -30.67 -44.99
N GLY A 356 39.59 -30.40 -44.38
CA GLY A 356 39.39 -29.25 -43.50
C GLY A 356 39.84 -29.56 -42.07
N HIS A 357 40.01 -28.51 -41.28
CA HIS A 357 40.37 -28.67 -39.86
C HIS A 357 39.51 -27.74 -39.00
N ILE A 358 38.77 -28.33 -38.06
CA ILE A 358 37.80 -27.60 -37.24
C ILE A 358 38.55 -26.92 -36.10
N SER A 359 38.48 -25.59 -36.03
CA SER A 359 39.09 -24.80 -34.96
C SER A 359 38.39 -23.43 -34.81
N LEU A 360 38.95 -22.54 -34.00
CA LEU A 360 38.45 -21.17 -33.82
C LEU A 360 38.81 -20.30 -35.04
N VAL A 361 37.79 -19.69 -35.65
CA VAL A 361 37.90 -18.91 -36.89
C VAL A 361 37.17 -17.56 -36.81
N GLU A 362 37.61 -16.62 -37.64
CA GLU A 362 36.93 -15.32 -37.80
C GLU A 362 35.60 -15.49 -38.54
N ARG A 363 34.71 -14.48 -38.41
CA ARG A 363 33.39 -14.49 -39.07
C ARG A 363 33.53 -14.69 -40.59
N GLY A 364 32.96 -15.77 -41.11
CA GLY A 364 32.87 -16.04 -42.55
C GLY A 364 33.40 -17.40 -42.98
N ASN A 365 34.27 -18.03 -42.18
CA ASN A 365 34.85 -19.34 -42.48
C ASN A 365 34.00 -20.48 -41.90
N LEU A 366 32.79 -20.65 -42.45
CA LEU A 366 31.87 -21.72 -42.05
C LEU A 366 32.41 -23.08 -42.52
N ALA A 367 32.24 -24.12 -41.68
CA ALA A 367 32.54 -25.48 -42.09
C ALA A 367 31.56 -25.94 -43.19
N ASP A 368 32.11 -26.48 -44.27
CA ASP A 368 31.36 -27.06 -45.38
C ASP A 368 30.88 -28.47 -44.99
N ARG A 369 29.68 -28.87 -45.40
CA ARG A 369 29.17 -30.21 -45.09
C ARG A 369 29.71 -31.29 -46.01
N GLU A 370 30.18 -30.91 -47.20
CA GLU A 370 30.61 -31.86 -48.23
C GLU A 370 32.11 -32.17 -48.16
N LYS A 371 32.82 -31.55 -47.21
CA LYS A 371 34.27 -31.66 -47.03
C LYS A 371 34.63 -32.60 -45.87
N PRO A 372 35.65 -33.47 -46.01
CA PRO A 372 36.16 -34.26 -44.90
C PRO A 372 36.94 -33.38 -43.91
N TYR A 373 36.75 -33.63 -42.61
CA TYR A 373 37.43 -32.92 -41.51
C TYR A 373 38.22 -33.88 -40.64
N VAL A 374 39.36 -33.41 -40.14
CA VAL A 374 40.21 -34.13 -39.17
C VAL A 374 40.36 -33.32 -37.90
#